data_AF-R5QGL0-F1
#
_entry.id   AF-R5QGL0-F1
#
_cell.length_a   1.000
_cell.length_b   1.000
_cell.length_c   1.000
_cell.angle_alpha   90.00
_cell.angle_beta   90.00
_cell.angle_gamma   90.00
#
_symmetry.space_group_name_H-M   'P 1'
#
loop_
_entity.id
_entity.type
_entity.pdbx_description
1 polymer ?
#
loop_
_entity_poly.entity_id
_entity_poly.type
_entity_poly.pdbx_seq_one_letter_code
_entity_poly.pdbx_strand_id
1 'polypeptide(L)'
;MKKIAFVLMIFISSCSYISHIDMSDNPESAQDNISTNNTALQEEPVMPERNPDCMDMVRFKVLQVLGNGYALAYECNEGDFCASNTVVLLTPLPRVYYYDDMYVTVPKEKCAVQNGVFRYETKREILKTVPVIKYDYEYAPRNNEEIEARFYETMKDLRLGCKDSMSFDDKTNNLESMKKCDCVVDSFLAAYKEKDTWIERDKIVENLRKKAEAKCGKIPDYFN
;
A
#
# COMPACT_ATOMS: atom_id res chain seq x y z
N MET A 1 13.57 0.65 -3.82
CA MET A 1 13.09 -0.73 -3.64
C MET A 1 11.83 -0.85 -2.76
N LYS A 2 11.20 0.24 -2.28
CA LYS A 2 10.23 0.13 -1.16
C LYS A 2 8.75 0.28 -1.53
N LYS A 3 8.38 0.88 -2.67
CA LYS A 3 6.95 1.05 -3.02
C LYS A 3 6.32 -0.16 -3.72
N ILE A 4 6.95 -0.72 -4.76
CA ILE A 4 6.43 -1.91 -5.46
C ILE A 4 6.44 -3.16 -4.55
N ALA A 5 7.50 -3.35 -3.76
CA ALA A 5 7.61 -4.49 -2.84
C ALA A 5 6.47 -4.51 -1.80
N PHE A 6 5.99 -3.33 -1.41
CA PHE A 6 5.00 -3.19 -0.35
C PHE A 6 3.56 -3.28 -0.85
N VAL A 7 3.28 -2.81 -2.08
CA VAL A 7 1.99 -3.05 -2.76
C VAL A 7 1.70 -4.54 -2.89
N LEU A 8 2.74 -5.37 -3.04
CA LEU A 8 2.59 -6.82 -3.00
C LEU A 8 2.57 -7.43 -1.59
N MET A 9 3.10 -6.77 -0.56
CA MET A 9 2.98 -7.26 0.83
C MET A 9 1.53 -7.27 1.34
N ILE A 10 0.66 -6.41 0.80
CA ILE A 10 -0.79 -6.41 1.05
C ILE A 10 -1.44 -7.78 0.69
N PHE A 11 -0.83 -8.56 -0.23
CA PHE A 11 -1.34 -9.86 -0.68
C PHE A 11 -0.87 -11.05 0.16
N ILE A 12 0.03 -10.81 1.12
CA ILE A 12 0.80 -11.89 1.75
C ILE A 12 0.27 -12.22 3.16
N SER A 13 -0.46 -11.31 3.82
CA SER A 13 -1.08 -11.60 5.13
C SER A 13 -2.16 -12.70 5.04
N SER A 14 -2.76 -12.91 3.87
CA SER A 14 -3.84 -13.88 3.67
C SER A 14 -3.41 -15.29 3.24
N CYS A 15 -2.12 -15.58 3.08
CA CYS A 15 -1.64 -16.93 2.68
C CYS A 15 -0.89 -17.70 3.78
N SER A 16 -0.92 -17.25 5.04
CA SER A 16 -0.25 -17.97 6.14
C SER A 16 -1.19 -18.64 7.16
N TYR A 17 -2.51 -18.64 6.93
CA TYR A 17 -3.47 -19.37 7.77
C TYR A 17 -4.32 -20.36 6.94
N ILE A 18 -3.65 -21.35 6.35
CA ILE A 18 -4.26 -22.68 6.21
C ILE A 18 -3.37 -23.61 7.02
N SER A 19 -3.62 -23.68 8.33
CA SER A 19 -3.00 -24.69 9.19
C SER A 19 -3.48 -26.07 8.73
N HIS A 20 -2.53 -26.87 8.25
CA HIS A 20 -2.49 -28.33 8.31
C HIS A 20 -3.82 -29.06 8.48
N ILE A 21 -4.40 -29.52 7.37
CA ILE A 21 -5.16 -30.77 7.40
C ILE A 21 -4.14 -31.89 7.24
N ASP A 22 -3.79 -32.54 8.35
CA ASP A 22 -3.05 -33.80 8.31
C ASP A 22 -3.93 -34.86 7.62
N MET A 23 -3.56 -35.23 6.40
CA MET A 23 -4.04 -36.44 5.74
C MET A 23 -3.04 -37.56 6.04
N SER A 24 -3.29 -38.33 7.09
CA SER A 24 -2.73 -39.66 7.27
C SER A 24 -3.75 -40.67 6.76
N ASP A 25 -3.40 -41.36 5.68
CA ASP A 25 -4.15 -42.51 5.15
C ASP A 25 -4.14 -43.68 6.15
N ASN A 26 -5.30 -44.30 6.41
CA ASN A 26 -5.54 -45.73 6.13
C ASN A 26 -7.05 -46.09 6.27
N PRO A 27 -7.61 -47.03 5.48
CA PRO A 27 -9.04 -47.31 5.40
C PRO A 27 -9.43 -48.62 6.12
N GLU A 28 -10.61 -48.68 6.77
CA GLU A 28 -11.51 -49.85 6.73
C GLU A 28 -12.80 -49.68 7.57
N SER A 29 -13.93 -49.83 6.87
CA SER A 29 -15.19 -50.50 7.24
C SER A 29 -16.09 -50.05 8.42
N ALA A 30 -17.39 -50.05 8.09
CA ALA A 30 -18.58 -50.41 8.91
C ALA A 30 -19.44 -49.30 9.54
N GLN A 31 -20.53 -49.00 8.80
CA GLN A 31 -21.96 -48.89 9.20
C GLN A 31 -22.46 -47.97 10.32
N ASP A 32 -23.49 -47.20 9.93
CA ASP A 32 -24.66 -46.69 10.67
C ASP A 32 -24.35 -45.75 11.86
N ASN A 33 -24.90 -44.54 11.98
CA ASN A 33 -26.31 -44.23 12.19
C ASN A 33 -26.56 -42.73 11.90
N ILE A 34 -27.69 -42.42 11.27
CA ILE A 34 -28.21 -41.05 11.15
C ILE A 34 -28.60 -40.53 12.55
N SER A 35 -27.97 -39.44 12.97
CA SER A 35 -28.50 -38.53 13.99
C SER A 35 -28.26 -37.10 13.49
N THR A 36 -29.30 -36.53 12.88
CA THR A 36 -29.35 -35.14 12.44
C THR A 36 -29.43 -34.21 13.64
N ASN A 37 -28.28 -33.72 14.10
CA ASN A 37 -28.20 -32.48 14.88
C ASN A 37 -27.38 -31.46 14.09
N ASN A 38 -28.07 -30.75 13.21
CA ASN A 38 -27.56 -29.56 12.54
C ASN A 38 -27.43 -28.43 13.57
N THR A 39 -26.35 -28.44 14.34
CA THR A 39 -25.87 -27.22 14.99
C THR A 39 -24.75 -26.70 14.12
N ALA A 40 -25.12 -25.89 13.12
CA ALA A 40 -24.16 -25.03 12.46
C ALA A 40 -23.53 -24.17 13.56
N LEU A 41 -22.31 -24.51 13.97
CA LEU A 41 -21.46 -23.63 14.74
C LEU A 41 -21.32 -22.37 13.90
N GLN A 42 -22.05 -21.32 14.28
CA GLN A 42 -21.75 -19.98 13.78
C GLN A 42 -20.36 -19.67 14.31
N GLU A 43 -19.36 -19.81 13.43
CA GLU A 43 -18.03 -19.27 13.68
C GLU A 43 -18.22 -17.78 13.98
N GLU A 44 -17.80 -17.33 15.17
CA GLU A 44 -17.80 -15.90 15.46
C GLU A 44 -16.98 -15.18 14.38
N PRO A 45 -17.45 -14.02 13.88
CA PRO A 45 -16.74 -13.32 12.83
C PRO A 45 -15.33 -12.97 13.33
N VAL A 46 -14.34 -13.67 12.79
CA VAL A 46 -12.93 -13.43 13.09
C VAL A 46 -12.62 -11.99 12.68
N MET A 47 -12.38 -11.14 13.68
CA MET A 47 -11.93 -9.77 13.46
C MET A 47 -10.60 -9.81 12.69
N PRO A 48 -10.49 -9.11 11.54
CA PRO A 48 -9.26 -9.11 10.78
C PRO A 48 -8.10 -8.54 11.62
N GLU A 49 -6.91 -9.11 11.44
CA GLU A 49 -5.70 -8.66 12.13
C GLU A 49 -5.41 -7.20 11.79
N ARG A 50 -5.10 -6.37 12.80
CA ARG A 50 -4.68 -4.99 12.58
C ARG A 50 -3.26 -4.97 12.03
N ASN A 51 -3.02 -4.14 11.03
CA ASN A 51 -1.70 -3.89 10.46
C ASN A 51 -0.75 -3.38 11.57
N PRO A 52 0.33 -4.12 11.88
CA PRO A 52 1.23 -3.79 12.99
C PRO A 52 2.08 -2.53 12.73
N ASP A 53 2.17 -2.09 11.47
CA ASP A 53 2.92 -0.90 11.08
C ASP A 53 2.11 0.40 11.20
N CYS A 54 0.81 0.30 11.54
CA CYS A 54 -0.05 1.45 11.73
C CYS A 54 0.41 2.33 12.89
N MET A 55 0.67 3.59 12.59
CA MET A 55 0.95 4.65 13.56
C MET A 55 -0.36 5.31 14.03
N ASP A 56 -0.33 5.93 15.20
CA ASP A 56 -1.49 6.62 15.79
C ASP A 56 -1.79 8.00 15.15
N MET A 57 -1.07 8.34 14.08
CA MET A 57 -1.22 9.60 13.35
C MET A 57 -2.49 9.58 12.49
N VAL A 58 -3.50 10.38 12.85
CA VAL A 58 -4.79 10.42 12.13
C VAL A 58 -4.98 11.64 11.25
N ARG A 59 -4.25 12.72 11.53
CA ARG A 59 -4.41 14.01 10.84
C ARG A 59 -3.09 14.75 10.76
N PHE A 60 -2.95 15.56 9.71
CA PHE A 60 -1.77 16.33 9.42
C PHE A 60 -2.14 17.76 9.00
N LYS A 61 -1.29 18.73 9.35
CA LYS A 61 -1.38 20.10 8.86
C LYS A 61 -0.16 20.40 7.98
N VAL A 62 -0.38 20.68 6.71
CA VAL A 62 0.69 20.97 5.74
C VAL A 62 1.42 22.25 6.19
N LEU A 63 2.73 22.14 6.35
CA LEU A 63 3.63 23.26 6.61
C LEU A 63 4.12 23.87 5.30
N GLN A 64 4.58 23.02 4.39
CA GLN A 64 5.20 23.46 3.15
C GLN A 64 5.07 22.37 2.09
N VAL A 65 4.55 22.75 0.92
CA VAL A 65 4.59 21.90 -0.27
C VAL A 65 6.00 21.88 -0.87
N LEU A 66 6.48 20.69 -1.22
CA LEU A 66 7.76 20.48 -1.93
C LEU A 66 7.51 20.27 -3.42
N GLY A 67 8.60 20.36 -4.21
CA GLY A 67 8.57 19.89 -5.60
C GLY A 67 8.10 18.43 -5.68
N ASN A 68 7.38 18.10 -6.74
CA ASN A 68 6.90 16.74 -7.05
C ASN A 68 5.68 16.26 -6.23
N GLY A 69 4.93 17.20 -5.61
CA GLY A 69 3.66 16.91 -4.94
C GLY A 69 3.78 16.34 -3.52
N TYR A 70 4.98 16.30 -2.96
CA TYR A 70 5.22 15.94 -1.56
C TYR A 70 4.98 17.16 -0.67
N ALA A 71 4.73 16.94 0.62
CA ALA A 71 4.57 18.04 1.57
C ALA A 71 5.20 17.72 2.92
N LEU A 72 5.87 18.71 3.53
CA LEU A 72 6.19 18.68 4.95
C LEU A 72 4.93 19.04 5.73
N ALA A 73 4.60 18.28 6.77
CA ALA A 73 3.41 18.51 7.58
C ALA A 73 3.67 18.23 9.07
N TYR A 74 2.93 18.92 9.93
CA TYR A 74 2.83 18.57 11.34
C TYR A 74 1.82 17.44 11.51
N GLU A 75 2.17 16.45 12.32
CA GLU A 75 1.20 15.54 12.91
C GLU A 75 0.22 16.33 13.80
N CYS A 76 -1.05 15.94 13.77
CA CYS A 76 -2.09 16.48 14.62
C CYS A 76 -2.62 15.38 15.53
N ASN A 77 -2.33 15.47 16.82
CA ASN A 77 -2.95 14.62 17.82
C ASN A 77 -4.33 15.16 18.21
N GLU A 78 -5.22 14.26 18.63
CA GLU A 78 -6.51 14.67 19.18
C GLU A 78 -6.30 15.62 20.37
N GLY A 79 -6.89 16.81 20.29
CA GLY A 79 -6.83 17.83 21.35
C GLY A 79 -5.73 18.90 21.23
N ASP A 80 -4.71 18.73 20.38
CA ASP A 80 -3.51 19.59 20.42
C ASP A 80 -3.36 20.57 19.24
N PHE A 81 -4.39 20.79 18.41
CA PHE A 81 -4.34 21.74 17.27
C PHE A 81 -3.08 21.63 16.36
N CYS A 82 -2.46 20.44 16.28
CA CYS A 82 -1.20 20.19 15.58
C CYS A 82 0.05 20.87 16.18
N ALA A 83 0.07 21.10 17.50
CA ALA A 83 1.20 21.69 18.21
C ALA A 83 2.29 20.66 18.60
N SER A 84 2.08 19.36 18.33
CA SER A 84 2.95 18.25 18.76
C SER A 84 4.35 18.22 18.10
N ASN A 85 4.68 19.17 17.23
CA ASN A 85 6.00 19.40 16.64
C ASN A 85 6.61 18.24 15.81
N THR A 86 5.98 17.07 15.71
CA THR A 86 6.45 16.01 14.81
C THR A 86 6.22 16.43 13.38
N VAL A 87 7.32 16.69 12.66
CA VAL A 87 7.27 16.98 11.23
C VAL A 87 7.45 15.67 10.46
N VAL A 88 6.58 15.45 9.49
CA VAL A 88 6.59 14.28 8.60
C VAL A 88 6.63 14.73 7.14
N LEU A 89 7.05 13.84 6.25
CA LEU A 89 6.89 14.02 4.80
C LEU A 89 5.68 13.23 4.31
N LEU A 90 4.62 13.92 3.90
CA LEU A 90 3.47 13.32 3.23
C LEU A 90 3.82 12.96 1.79
N THR A 91 3.50 11.72 1.41
CA THR A 91 3.57 11.27 0.02
C THR A 91 2.40 11.85 -0.80
N PRO A 92 2.59 12.05 -2.11
CA PRO A 92 1.51 12.48 -3.00
C PRO A 92 0.35 11.49 -2.94
N LEU A 93 -0.84 12.01 -2.66
CA LEU A 93 -2.09 11.26 -2.67
C LEU A 93 -2.78 11.44 -4.04
N PRO A 94 -3.38 10.39 -4.62
CA PRO A 94 -4.10 10.51 -5.89
C PRO A 94 -5.15 11.61 -5.87
N ARG A 95 -5.08 12.55 -6.83
CA ARG A 95 -6.01 13.70 -6.94
C ARG A 95 -6.01 14.65 -5.73
N VAL A 96 -4.97 14.62 -4.89
CA VAL A 96 -4.81 15.56 -3.79
C VAL A 96 -3.65 16.50 -4.11
N TYR A 97 -3.97 17.78 -4.27
CA TYR A 97 -3.01 18.85 -4.46
C TYR A 97 -2.80 19.55 -3.12
N TYR A 98 -1.69 19.24 -2.44
CA TYR A 98 -1.36 19.90 -1.20
C TYR A 98 -1.14 21.41 -1.41
N TYR A 99 -1.51 22.20 -0.41
CA TYR A 99 -1.21 23.61 -0.27
C TYR A 99 -0.91 23.90 1.20
N ASP A 100 -0.19 24.99 1.47
CA ASP A 100 0.22 25.35 2.83
C ASP A 100 -1.01 25.53 3.74
N ASP A 101 -0.88 25.12 5.01
CA ASP A 101 -1.94 25.08 6.03
C ASP A 101 -3.11 24.11 5.76
N MET A 102 -3.08 23.32 4.67
CA MET A 102 -4.10 22.30 4.41
C MET A 102 -4.13 21.25 5.52
N TYR A 103 -5.33 20.89 5.98
CA TYR A 103 -5.54 19.72 6.83
C TYR A 103 -5.75 18.48 5.97
N VAL A 104 -4.96 17.45 6.22
CA VAL A 104 -5.05 16.13 5.57
C VAL A 104 -5.41 15.11 6.63
N THR A 105 -6.48 14.35 6.40
CA THR A 105 -6.87 13.24 7.28
C THR A 105 -6.50 11.94 6.61
N VAL A 106 -6.11 10.95 7.40
CA VAL A 106 -5.91 9.58 6.93
C VAL A 106 -7.18 9.09 6.18
N PRO A 107 -7.05 8.49 4.98
CA PRO A 107 -8.19 7.94 4.26
C PRO A 107 -8.93 6.88 5.07
N LYS A 108 -10.24 6.75 4.86
CA LYS A 108 -11.06 5.71 5.50
C LYS A 108 -10.46 4.31 5.26
N GLU A 109 -10.53 3.45 6.27
CA GLU A 109 -10.02 2.06 6.25
C GLU A 109 -8.49 1.93 6.12
N LYS A 110 -7.78 3.06 6.09
CA LYS A 110 -6.32 3.13 6.07
C LYS A 110 -5.80 3.72 7.36
N CYS A 111 -4.52 3.51 7.63
CA CYS A 111 -3.74 4.11 8.71
C CYS A 111 -2.46 4.74 8.12
N ALA A 112 -1.83 5.64 8.87
CA ALA A 112 -0.51 6.15 8.52
C ALA A 112 0.57 5.09 8.81
N VAL A 113 1.48 4.89 7.85
CA VAL A 113 2.61 3.97 7.99
C VAL A 113 3.91 4.67 7.61
N GLN A 114 4.97 4.46 8.38
CA GLN A 114 6.29 4.98 8.03
C GLN A 114 6.91 4.18 6.88
N ASN A 115 7.20 4.86 5.77
CA ASN A 115 7.83 4.31 4.57
C ASN A 115 9.24 4.87 4.33
N GLY A 116 10.08 4.81 5.37
CA GLY A 116 11.45 5.31 5.33
C GLY A 116 11.60 6.71 5.92
N VAL A 117 12.64 7.41 5.47
CA VAL A 117 13.03 8.72 6.01
C VAL A 117 13.43 9.65 4.87
N PHE A 118 13.12 10.93 5.04
CA PHE A 118 13.51 12.00 4.13
C PHE A 118 14.45 12.95 4.84
N ARG A 119 15.57 13.26 4.19
CA ARG A 119 16.59 14.18 4.70
C ARG A 119 16.53 15.47 3.90
N TYR A 120 16.46 16.61 4.58
CA TYR A 120 16.48 17.91 3.96
C TYR A 120 17.30 18.89 4.78
N GLU A 121 17.82 19.90 4.11
CA GLU A 121 18.53 21.00 4.74
C GLU A 121 17.58 22.18 4.89
N THR A 122 17.50 22.72 6.12
CA THR A 122 16.70 23.91 6.38
C THR A 122 17.39 25.16 5.81
N LYS A 123 16.67 26.28 5.72
CA LYS A 123 17.26 27.58 5.32
C LYS A 123 18.44 28.05 6.21
N ARG A 124 18.62 27.45 7.38
CA ARG A 124 19.73 27.74 8.31
C ARG A 124 20.86 26.71 8.20
N GLU A 125 20.93 25.95 7.11
CA GLU A 125 21.94 24.91 6.86
C GLU A 125 21.95 23.79 7.91
N ILE A 126 20.83 23.63 8.63
CA ILE A 126 20.66 22.54 9.58
C ILE A 126 20.02 21.37 8.84
N LEU A 127 20.74 20.25 8.79
CA LEU A 127 20.23 18.99 8.28
C LEU A 127 19.15 18.43 9.22
N LYS A 128 18.01 18.06 8.65
CA LYS A 128 16.88 17.43 9.33
C LYS A 128 16.53 16.11 8.66
N THR A 129 15.97 15.21 9.45
CA THR A 129 15.45 13.92 8.99
C THR A 129 14.04 13.77 9.52
N VAL A 130 13.10 13.43 8.65
CA VAL A 130 11.68 13.24 8.99
C VAL A 130 11.18 11.89 8.45
N PRO A 131 10.21 11.24 9.10
CA PRO A 131 9.60 10.03 8.55
C PRO A 131 8.83 10.35 7.26
N VAL A 132 8.88 9.45 6.30
CA VAL A 132 8.02 9.50 5.11
C VAL A 132 6.75 8.74 5.40
N ILE A 133 5.59 9.36 5.23
CA ILE A 133 4.29 8.77 5.52
C ILE A 133 3.62 8.30 4.24
N LYS A 134 3.17 7.05 4.25
CA LYS A 134 2.20 6.50 3.29
C LYS A 134 0.93 6.10 4.04
N TYR A 135 -0.13 5.85 3.29
CA TYR A 135 -1.36 5.30 3.83
C TYR A 135 -1.53 3.87 3.34
N ASP A 136 -1.81 2.96 4.27
CA ASP A 136 -2.04 1.55 3.99
C ASP A 136 -3.26 1.06 4.78
N TYR A 137 -3.85 -0.06 4.37
CA TYR A 137 -5.01 -0.63 5.05
C TYR A 137 -4.73 -0.90 6.52
N GLU A 138 -5.65 -0.45 7.38
CA GLU A 138 -5.53 -0.60 8.83
C GLU A 138 -5.69 -2.06 9.27
N TYR A 139 -6.45 -2.85 8.52
CA TYR A 139 -6.75 -4.23 8.85
C TYR A 139 -6.49 -5.15 7.65
N ALA A 140 -6.13 -6.40 7.92
CA ALA A 140 -6.01 -7.46 6.93
C ALA A 140 -7.30 -7.61 6.10
N PRO A 141 -7.21 -8.04 4.83
CA PRO A 141 -8.40 -8.27 4.01
C PRO A 141 -9.22 -9.44 4.57
N ARG A 142 -10.55 -9.36 4.44
CA ARG A 142 -11.48 -10.37 5.00
C ARG A 142 -11.65 -11.59 4.12
N ASN A 143 -11.47 -11.44 2.81
CA ASN A 143 -11.72 -12.49 1.83
C ASN A 143 -10.99 -12.21 0.50
N ASN A 144 -11.05 -13.16 -0.43
CA ASN A 144 -10.38 -13.08 -1.73
C ASN A 144 -10.92 -11.97 -2.63
N GLU A 145 -12.20 -11.65 -2.54
CA GLU A 145 -12.79 -10.53 -3.29
C GLU A 145 -12.23 -9.19 -2.82
N GLU A 146 -12.09 -9.01 -1.50
CA GLU A 146 -11.47 -7.84 -0.92
C GLU A 146 -9.97 -7.76 -1.27
N ILE A 147 -9.24 -8.88 -1.27
CA ILE A 147 -7.85 -8.94 -1.74
C ILE A 147 -7.75 -8.39 -3.17
N GLU A 148 -8.59 -8.89 -4.08
CA GLU A 148 -8.60 -8.48 -5.47
C GLU A 148 -9.02 -7.01 -5.64
N ALA A 149 -10.04 -6.55 -4.91
CA ALA A 149 -10.46 -5.15 -4.94
C ALA A 149 -9.34 -4.20 -4.47
N ARG A 150 -8.69 -4.53 -3.34
CA ARG A 150 -7.57 -3.77 -2.79
C ARG A 150 -6.38 -3.73 -3.77
N PHE A 151 -6.16 -4.79 -4.55
CA PHE A 151 -5.15 -4.80 -5.62
C PHE A 151 -5.44 -3.75 -6.68
N TYR A 152 -6.62 -3.81 -7.29
CA TYR A 152 -6.97 -2.92 -8.38
C TYR A 152 -7.03 -1.46 -7.93
N GLU A 153 -7.50 -1.21 -6.70
CA GLU A 153 -7.42 0.12 -6.09
C GLU A 153 -5.97 0.58 -5.98
N THR A 154 -5.09 -0.24 -5.40
CA THR A 154 -3.68 0.13 -5.23
C THR A 154 -3.00 0.39 -6.57
N MET A 155 -3.30 -0.41 -7.59
CA MET A 155 -2.78 -0.22 -8.95
C MET A 155 -3.30 1.06 -9.60
N LYS A 156 -4.56 1.41 -9.37
CA LYS A 156 -5.16 2.68 -9.79
C LYS A 156 -4.50 3.86 -9.09
N ASP A 157 -4.29 3.77 -7.78
CA ASP A 157 -3.65 4.82 -6.98
C ASP A 157 -2.19 5.02 -7.39
N LEU A 158 -1.45 3.94 -7.64
CA LEU A 158 -0.10 4.00 -8.20
C LEU A 158 -0.06 4.70 -9.57
N ARG A 159 -1.01 4.38 -10.46
CA ARG A 159 -1.10 5.01 -11.78
C ARG A 159 -1.30 6.52 -11.66
N LEU A 160 -2.28 6.91 -10.83
CA LEU A 160 -2.65 8.31 -10.63
C LEU A 160 -1.54 9.07 -9.93
N GLY A 161 -1.00 8.55 -8.84
CA GLY A 161 0.08 9.20 -8.11
C GLY A 161 1.37 9.31 -8.93
N CYS A 162 1.66 8.35 -9.81
CA CYS A 162 2.77 8.49 -10.77
C CYS A 162 2.52 9.68 -11.70
N LYS A 163 1.34 9.76 -12.31
CA LYS A 163 0.99 10.86 -13.22
C LYS A 163 1.01 12.21 -12.52
N ASP A 164 0.41 12.29 -11.33
CA ASP A 164 0.43 13.50 -10.50
C ASP A 164 1.88 13.90 -10.20
N SER A 165 2.72 12.96 -9.75
CA SER A 165 4.15 13.21 -9.51
C SER A 165 4.90 13.70 -10.75
N MET A 166 4.59 13.19 -11.95
CA MET A 166 5.21 13.66 -13.19
C MET A 166 4.70 15.06 -13.59
N SER A 167 3.45 15.39 -13.26
CA SER A 167 2.85 16.70 -13.61
C SER A 167 3.47 17.87 -12.83
N PHE A 168 4.03 17.59 -11.65
CA PHE A 168 4.68 18.57 -10.80
C PHE A 168 6.16 18.85 -11.17
N ASP A 169 6.76 18.07 -12.08
CA ASP A 169 8.14 18.25 -12.54
C ASP A 169 8.15 18.68 -14.01
N ASP A 170 8.65 19.89 -14.29
CA ASP A 170 8.68 20.50 -15.62
C ASP A 170 9.34 19.62 -16.70
N LYS A 171 10.33 18.79 -16.34
CA LYS A 171 11.01 17.89 -17.28
C LYS A 171 10.14 16.70 -17.63
N THR A 172 9.31 16.26 -16.70
CA THR A 172 8.47 15.07 -16.87
C THR A 172 7.00 15.38 -17.16
N ASN A 173 6.57 16.65 -17.08
CA ASN A 173 5.21 17.08 -17.40
C ASN A 173 4.92 17.06 -18.91
N ASN A 174 4.87 15.85 -19.47
CA ASN A 174 4.60 15.62 -20.88
C ASN A 174 3.90 14.27 -21.07
N LEU A 175 3.26 14.10 -22.23
CA LEU A 175 2.47 12.92 -22.54
C LEU A 175 3.29 11.61 -22.52
N GLU A 176 4.57 11.65 -22.87
CA GLU A 176 5.43 10.46 -22.89
C GLU A 176 5.65 9.91 -21.48
N SER A 177 5.98 10.77 -20.52
CA SER A 177 6.14 10.37 -19.11
C SER A 177 4.84 9.84 -18.53
N MET A 178 3.70 10.46 -18.86
CA MET A 178 2.38 9.98 -18.42
C MET A 178 2.06 8.58 -18.97
N LYS A 179 2.41 8.33 -20.25
CA LYS A 179 2.28 7.00 -20.87
C LYS A 179 3.21 5.96 -20.24
N LYS A 180 4.37 6.36 -19.72
CA LYS A 180 5.25 5.44 -18.96
C LYS A 180 4.58 4.98 -17.66
N CYS A 181 3.90 5.88 -16.94
CA CYS A 181 3.10 5.50 -15.77
C CYS A 181 2.02 4.47 -16.14
N ASP A 182 1.31 4.67 -17.25
CA ASP A 182 0.29 3.72 -17.74
C ASP A 182 0.92 2.36 -18.06
N CYS A 183 1.98 2.35 -18.86
CA CYS A 183 2.65 1.12 -19.29
C CYS A 183 3.13 0.27 -18.10
N VAL A 184 3.76 0.90 -17.10
CA VAL A 184 4.27 0.19 -15.93
C VAL A 184 3.13 -0.48 -15.15
N VAL A 185 2.05 0.27 -14.87
CA VAL A 185 0.90 -0.26 -14.14
C VAL A 185 0.18 -1.33 -14.95
N ASP A 186 0.01 -1.15 -16.26
CA ASP A 186 -0.60 -2.16 -17.14
C ASP A 186 0.23 -3.45 -17.18
N SER A 187 1.55 -3.33 -17.14
CA SER A 187 2.46 -4.49 -17.09
C SER A 187 2.33 -5.26 -15.78
N PHE A 188 2.20 -4.55 -14.66
CA PHE A 188 1.94 -5.19 -13.36
C PHE A 188 0.56 -5.85 -13.31
N LEU A 189 -0.49 -5.22 -13.84
CA LEU A 189 -1.83 -5.80 -13.94
C LEU A 189 -1.85 -7.05 -14.80
N ALA A 190 -1.18 -7.03 -15.97
CA ALA A 190 -1.09 -8.19 -16.85
C ALA A 190 -0.39 -9.37 -16.16
N ALA A 191 0.73 -9.11 -15.50
CA ALA A 191 1.48 -10.15 -14.80
C ALA A 191 0.76 -10.68 -13.54
N TYR A 192 -0.13 -9.90 -12.93
CA TYR A 192 -1.04 -10.40 -11.89
C TYR A 192 -2.09 -11.36 -12.46
N LYS A 193 -2.71 -11.02 -13.60
CA LYS A 193 -3.70 -11.88 -14.27
C LYS A 193 -3.12 -13.18 -14.84
N GLU A 194 -1.84 -13.19 -15.18
CA GLU A 194 -1.12 -14.39 -15.65
C GLU A 194 -0.90 -15.45 -14.55
N LYS A 195 -1.21 -15.15 -13.27
CA LYS A 195 -0.92 -16.06 -12.16
C LYS A 195 -2.13 -16.87 -11.69
N ASP A 196 -2.13 -18.11 -12.16
CA ASP A 196 -2.83 -19.26 -11.58
C ASP A 196 -1.87 -20.16 -10.77
N THR A 197 -0.68 -19.68 -10.36
CA THR A 197 0.29 -20.55 -9.66
C THR A 197 1.10 -19.86 -8.56
N TRP A 198 1.20 -20.60 -7.46
CA TRP A 198 2.11 -20.41 -6.32
C TRP A 198 3.53 -20.03 -6.76
N ILE A 199 3.96 -18.80 -6.49
CA ILE A 199 5.35 -18.38 -6.67
C ILE A 199 5.81 -17.68 -5.38
N GLU A 200 7.02 -18.00 -4.93
CA GLU A 200 7.68 -17.37 -3.79
C GLU A 200 7.75 -15.83 -3.92
N ARG A 201 7.36 -15.19 -2.82
CA ARG A 201 7.05 -13.76 -2.62
C ARG A 201 8.02 -12.77 -3.26
N ASP A 202 9.32 -12.95 -3.05
CA ASP A 202 10.34 -11.99 -3.48
C ASP A 202 10.68 -12.09 -4.96
N LYS A 203 10.49 -13.27 -5.55
CA LYS A 203 10.65 -13.47 -7.00
C LYS A 203 9.54 -12.76 -7.77
N ILE A 204 8.37 -12.53 -7.18
CA ILE A 204 7.25 -11.86 -7.85
C ILE A 204 7.57 -10.40 -8.14
N VAL A 205 8.01 -9.64 -7.13
CA VAL A 205 8.29 -8.20 -7.25
C VAL A 205 9.41 -7.95 -8.25
N GLU A 206 10.48 -8.71 -8.16
CA GLU A 206 11.61 -8.59 -9.08
C GLU A 206 11.21 -8.99 -10.51
N ASN A 207 10.40 -10.04 -10.68
CA ASN A 207 9.88 -10.44 -11.99
C ASN A 207 8.93 -9.40 -12.58
N LEU A 208 8.06 -8.78 -11.77
CA LEU A 208 7.16 -7.71 -12.20
C LEU A 208 7.97 -6.50 -12.67
N ARG A 209 8.97 -6.11 -11.88
CA ARG A 209 9.86 -5.00 -12.21
C ARG A 209 10.61 -5.27 -13.51
N LYS A 210 11.24 -6.44 -13.65
CA LYS A 210 11.94 -6.84 -14.89
C LYS A 210 11.02 -6.88 -16.10
N LYS A 211 9.82 -7.44 -15.97
CA LYS A 211 8.81 -7.45 -17.05
C LYS A 211 8.41 -6.03 -17.45
N ALA A 212 8.16 -5.16 -16.47
CA ALA A 212 7.83 -3.77 -16.73
C ALA A 212 9.00 -3.00 -17.36
N GLU A 213 10.24 -3.20 -16.89
CA GLU A 213 11.43 -2.54 -17.47
C GLU A 213 11.70 -2.98 -18.90
N ALA A 214 11.56 -4.28 -19.19
CA ALA A 214 11.71 -4.82 -20.53
C ALA A 214 10.66 -4.26 -21.52
N LYS A 215 9.43 -4.01 -21.05
CA LYS A 215 8.31 -3.55 -21.88
C LYS A 215 8.20 -2.02 -21.96
N CYS A 216 8.48 -1.31 -20.87
CA CYS A 216 8.21 0.11 -20.70
C CYS A 216 9.47 0.97 -20.60
N GLY A 217 10.65 0.36 -20.58
CA GLY A 217 11.92 1.04 -20.31
C GLY A 217 12.11 1.37 -18.83
N LYS A 218 12.95 2.35 -18.52
CA LYS A 218 13.28 2.71 -17.13
C LYS A 218 12.00 3.10 -16.36
N ILE A 219 11.76 2.40 -15.24
CA ILE A 219 10.63 2.68 -14.34
C ILE A 219 10.81 4.06 -13.70
N PRO A 220 9.75 4.90 -13.66
CA PRO A 220 9.78 6.19 -12.97
C PRO A 220 10.11 6.06 -11.47
N ASP A 221 10.85 7.02 -10.93
CA ASP A 221 11.27 7.02 -9.52
C ASP A 221 10.11 7.02 -8.53
N TYR A 222 8.92 7.46 -8.96
CA TYR A 222 7.69 7.36 -8.18
C TYR A 222 7.43 5.94 -7.67
N PHE A 223 7.76 4.90 -8.47
CA PHE A 223 7.54 3.50 -8.12
C PHE A 223 8.70 2.87 -7.32
N ASN A 224 9.84 3.57 -7.18
CA ASN A 224 11.03 3.04 -6.50
C ASN A 224 10.89 3.04 -4.97
#